data_AF-A8U454-F1
#
_entry.id   AF-A8U454-F1
#
_cell.length_a   1.000
_cell.length_b   1.000
_cell.length_c   1.000
_cell.angle_alpha   90.00
_cell.angle_beta   90.00
_cell.angle_gamma   90.00
#
_symmetry.space_group_name_H-M   'P 1'
#
loop_
_entity.id
_entity.type
_entity.pdbx_description
1 polymer ?
#
loop_
_entity_poly.entity_id
_entity_poly.type
_entity_poly.pdbx_seq_one_letter_code
_entity_poly.pdbx_strand_id
1 'polypeptide(L)'
;MWKKLSIVLAIGISLIGCKADELEISMKTSDLLSVRNGGNEVAEFEAVFSMVGELDNESRALVDALENILLKYVYIDDFEIKTTDMGFEVTIEGEIPVIATGKSDAAYFISLEPSDVIDGTTQVQVKTGQKFEQMNSEMTALNFMLAPDAFHPTRFRLRGNNDIEVLAPAVQVDGRDYLMWRGRVGDRLSLSFSGGVYDRTGAGFFFR
;
A
#
# COMPACT_ATOMS: atom_id res chain seq x y z
N MET A 1 -20.58 50.04 20.51
CA MET A 1 -20.78 49.84 19.05
C MET A 1 -19.89 48.71 18.59
N TRP A 2 -20.50 47.55 18.41
CA TRP A 2 -19.88 46.30 17.99
C TRP A 2 -19.72 46.33 16.47
N LYS A 3 -18.49 46.32 15.93
CA LYS A 3 -18.29 46.10 14.49
C LYS A 3 -17.06 45.22 14.23
N LYS A 4 -17.40 43.94 13.98
CA LYS A 4 -16.82 43.01 13.00
C LYS A 4 -15.36 42.62 13.20
N LEU A 5 -15.17 41.65 14.10
CA LEU A 5 -14.07 40.69 14.01
C LEU A 5 -14.37 39.79 12.80
N SER A 6 -13.76 40.08 11.65
CA SER A 6 -13.82 39.16 10.49
C SER A 6 -12.89 37.98 10.80
N ILE A 7 -13.46 36.92 11.36
CA ILE A 7 -12.82 35.61 11.42
C ILE A 7 -12.84 35.07 9.98
N VAL A 8 -11.72 35.21 9.28
CA VAL A 8 -11.45 34.42 8.08
C VAL A 8 -11.19 33.01 8.57
N LEU A 9 -12.24 32.18 8.55
CA LEU A 9 -12.11 30.74 8.75
C LEU A 9 -11.43 30.18 7.50
N ALA A 10 -10.10 30.14 7.51
CA ALA A 10 -9.34 29.33 6.57
C ALA A 10 -9.64 27.86 6.91
N ILE A 11 -10.66 27.30 6.28
CA ILE A 11 -10.83 25.85 6.20
C ILE A 11 -9.69 25.38 5.30
N GLY A 12 -8.53 25.13 5.91
CA GLY A 12 -7.45 24.41 5.26
C GLY A 12 -7.96 23.02 4.97
N ILE A 13 -8.23 22.74 3.70
CA ILE A 13 -8.48 21.38 3.21
C ILE A 13 -7.21 20.60 3.55
N SER A 14 -7.23 19.90 4.69
CA SER A 14 -6.13 19.05 5.10
C SER A 14 -6.32 17.74 4.35
N LEU A 15 -5.90 17.70 3.08
CA LEU A 15 -5.85 16.46 2.31
C LEU A 15 -4.81 15.56 2.98
N ILE A 16 -5.26 14.47 3.59
CA ILE A 16 -4.41 13.38 4.11
C ILE A 16 -4.07 12.44 2.93
N GLY A 17 -3.77 13.01 1.76
CA GLY A 17 -3.72 12.29 0.47
C GLY A 17 -2.40 11.57 0.17
N CYS A 18 -1.41 11.64 1.06
CA CYS A 18 -0.11 10.97 0.83
C CYS A 18 -0.21 9.44 0.97
N LYS A 19 -1.21 8.94 1.72
CA LYS A 19 -1.42 7.52 1.97
C LYS A 19 -2.70 7.04 1.33
N ALA A 20 -2.67 5.77 0.94
CA ALA A 20 -3.87 5.02 0.69
C ALA A 20 -4.63 4.85 2.01
N ASP A 21 -5.95 4.87 1.96
CA ASP A 21 -6.78 4.45 3.09
C ASP A 21 -6.51 2.97 3.40
N GLU A 22 -6.37 2.17 2.35
CA GLU A 22 -5.99 0.76 2.41
C GLU A 22 -5.22 0.37 1.13
N LEU A 23 -4.10 -0.33 1.31
CA LEU A 23 -3.41 -1.09 0.27
C LEU A 23 -3.63 -2.58 0.56
N GLU A 24 -4.43 -3.23 -0.27
CA GLU A 24 -4.57 -4.67 -0.20
C GLU A 24 -3.63 -5.36 -1.18
N ILE A 25 -2.99 -6.44 -0.73
CA ILE A 25 -2.10 -7.25 -1.54
C ILE A 25 -2.54 -8.71 -1.44
N SER A 26 -2.89 -9.30 -2.58
CA SER A 26 -3.28 -10.70 -2.69
C SER A 26 -2.12 -11.56 -3.17
N MET A 27 -1.78 -12.61 -2.40
CA MET A 27 -0.67 -13.50 -2.72
C MET A 27 -1.06 -14.96 -2.52
N LYS A 28 -0.62 -15.83 -3.43
CA LYS A 28 -0.69 -17.28 -3.17
C LYS A 28 0.55 -17.73 -2.41
N THR A 29 0.37 -18.67 -1.49
CA THR A 29 1.50 -19.26 -0.78
C THR A 29 2.44 -20.02 -1.71
N SER A 30 1.95 -20.51 -2.85
CA SER A 30 2.79 -21.10 -3.91
C SER A 30 3.81 -20.12 -4.45
N ASP A 31 3.42 -18.85 -4.59
CA ASP A 31 4.21 -17.81 -5.24
C ASP A 31 5.32 -17.37 -4.29
N LEU A 32 5.01 -17.25 -2.99
CA LEU A 32 6.01 -17.05 -1.93
C LEU A 32 7.09 -18.15 -1.94
N LEU A 33 6.68 -19.40 -2.09
CA LEU A 33 7.61 -20.54 -2.17
C LEU A 33 8.40 -20.53 -3.48
N SER A 34 7.77 -20.18 -4.60
CA SER A 34 8.40 -20.04 -5.92
C SER A 34 9.52 -19.01 -5.86
N VAL A 35 9.22 -17.80 -5.39
CA VAL A 35 10.20 -16.71 -5.27
C VAL A 35 11.32 -17.08 -4.29
N ARG A 36 11.01 -17.68 -3.14
CA ARG A 36 12.03 -18.17 -2.20
C ARG A 36 13.01 -19.15 -2.86
N ASN A 37 12.57 -19.89 -3.87
CA ASN A 37 13.37 -20.86 -4.62
C ASN A 37 13.97 -20.30 -5.93
N GLY A 38 13.95 -18.97 -6.13
CA GLY A 38 14.53 -18.30 -7.30
C GLY A 38 13.56 -18.11 -8.47
N GLY A 39 12.26 -18.29 -8.25
CA GLY A 39 11.22 -17.89 -9.21
C GLY A 39 11.03 -16.38 -9.28
N ASN A 40 10.23 -15.94 -10.26
CA ASN A 40 9.80 -14.55 -10.41
C ASN A 40 8.27 -14.55 -10.42
N GLU A 41 7.66 -13.80 -9.51
CA GLU A 41 6.22 -13.73 -9.37
C GLU A 41 5.78 -12.28 -9.21
N VAL A 42 4.49 -12.06 -9.43
CA VAL A 42 3.81 -10.78 -9.16
C VAL A 42 2.66 -11.05 -8.19
N ALA A 43 2.29 -10.05 -7.42
CA ALA A 43 1.11 -10.07 -6.57
C ALA A 43 0.10 -9.04 -7.08
N GLU A 44 -1.18 -9.39 -7.03
CA GLU A 44 -2.26 -8.45 -7.29
C GLU A 44 -2.36 -7.47 -6.12
N PHE A 45 -2.54 -6.18 -6.40
CA PHE A 45 -2.84 -5.17 -5.39
C PHE A 45 -4.08 -4.37 -5.75
N GLU A 46 -4.74 -3.86 -4.72
CA GLU A 46 -5.82 -2.89 -4.81
C GLU A 46 -5.50 -1.77 -3.80
N ALA A 47 -5.45 -0.52 -4.25
CA ALA A 47 -5.19 0.63 -3.41
C ALA A 47 -6.34 1.63 -3.51
N VAL A 48 -6.87 2.04 -2.36
CA VAL A 48 -8.00 2.96 -2.27
C VAL A 48 -7.57 4.29 -1.66
N PHE A 49 -7.95 5.39 -2.31
CA PHE A 49 -7.68 6.76 -1.88
C PHE A 49 -8.95 7.58 -1.84
N SER A 50 -9.32 8.08 -0.67
CA SER A 50 -10.44 9.01 -0.47
C SER A 50 -9.99 10.46 -0.57
N MET A 51 -10.66 11.22 -1.44
CA MET A 51 -10.49 12.66 -1.58
C MET A 51 -11.77 13.39 -1.16
N VAL A 52 -11.60 14.42 -0.34
CA VAL A 52 -12.70 15.32 0.06
C VAL A 52 -12.81 16.45 -0.96
N GLY A 53 -14.03 16.76 -1.39
CA GLY A 53 -14.31 17.82 -2.37
C GLY A 53 -14.94 17.28 -3.65
N GLU A 54 -15.51 18.18 -4.45
CA GLU A 54 -16.23 17.81 -5.67
C GLU A 54 -15.28 17.38 -6.78
N LEU A 55 -15.68 16.35 -7.53
CA LEU A 55 -14.97 15.91 -8.73
C LEU A 55 -15.33 16.80 -9.93
N ASP A 56 -14.84 18.04 -9.89
CA ASP A 56 -14.98 19.04 -10.94
C ASP A 56 -13.91 18.88 -12.04
N ASN A 57 -13.87 19.81 -13.00
CA ASN A 57 -12.95 19.72 -14.14
C ASN A 57 -11.47 19.83 -13.71
N GLU A 58 -11.16 20.59 -12.66
CA GLU A 58 -9.80 20.76 -12.15
C GLU A 58 -9.33 19.48 -11.46
N SER A 59 -10.17 18.94 -10.57
CA SER A 59 -9.89 17.71 -9.83
C SER A 59 -9.77 16.51 -10.77
N ARG A 60 -10.59 16.44 -11.83
CA ARG A 60 -10.45 15.41 -12.87
C ARG A 60 -9.12 15.51 -13.62
N ALA A 61 -8.75 16.71 -14.07
CA ALA A 61 -7.48 16.91 -14.76
C ALA A 61 -6.27 16.55 -13.88
N LEU A 62 -6.37 16.81 -12.58
CA LEU A 62 -5.35 16.42 -11.60
C LEU A 62 -5.25 14.90 -11.44
N VAL A 63 -6.39 14.20 -11.34
CA VAL A 63 -6.44 12.73 -11.25
C VAL A 63 -5.91 12.09 -12.54
N ASP A 64 -6.31 12.58 -13.71
CA ASP A 64 -5.79 12.11 -15.00
C ASP A 64 -4.27 12.28 -15.08
N ALA A 65 -3.74 13.40 -14.58
CA ALA A 65 -2.30 13.65 -14.54
C ALA A 65 -1.57 12.69 -13.58
N LEU A 66 -2.17 12.35 -12.43
CA LEU A 66 -1.63 11.36 -11.50
C LEU A 66 -1.58 9.96 -12.10
N GLU A 67 -2.67 9.52 -12.74
CA GLU A 67 -2.75 8.23 -13.44
C GLU A 67 -1.63 8.11 -14.48
N ASN A 68 -1.44 9.15 -15.30
CA ASN A 68 -0.38 9.19 -16.30
C ASN A 68 1.04 9.11 -15.71
N ILE A 69 1.26 9.63 -14.50
CA ILE A 69 2.54 9.46 -13.80
C ILE A 69 2.66 8.03 -13.30
N LEU A 70 1.64 7.51 -12.62
CA LEU A 70 1.64 6.15 -12.07
C LEU A 70 1.92 5.07 -13.12
N LEU A 71 1.30 5.16 -14.30
CA LEU A 71 1.48 4.22 -15.41
C LEU A 71 2.94 4.08 -15.89
N LYS A 72 3.82 5.03 -15.56
CA LYS A 72 5.27 4.93 -15.88
C LYS A 72 6.05 4.07 -14.87
N TYR A 73 5.50 3.87 -13.68
CA TYR A 73 6.22 3.42 -12.50
C TYR A 73 5.59 2.21 -11.79
N VAL A 74 4.30 1.99 -12.00
CA VAL A 74 3.48 0.92 -11.42
C VAL A 74 2.73 0.23 -12.56
N TYR A 75 2.60 -1.09 -12.48
CA TYR A 75 1.76 -1.85 -13.40
C TYR A 75 0.31 -1.73 -12.92
N ILE A 76 -0.51 -1.01 -13.69
CA ILE A 76 -1.92 -0.74 -13.37
C ILE A 76 -2.77 -1.44 -14.42
N ASP A 77 -3.74 -2.20 -13.94
CA ASP A 77 -4.75 -2.89 -14.76
C ASP A 77 -6.05 -2.10 -14.81
N ASP A 78 -6.43 -1.47 -13.70
CA ASP A 78 -7.63 -0.63 -13.61
C ASP A 78 -7.42 0.61 -12.74
N PHE A 79 -8.08 1.70 -13.13
CA PHE A 79 -8.08 2.97 -12.42
C PHE A 79 -9.51 3.51 -12.40
N GLU A 80 -10.20 3.29 -11.28
CA GLU A 80 -11.61 3.67 -11.11
C GLU A 80 -11.73 4.94 -10.28
N ILE A 81 -12.61 5.85 -10.72
CA ILE A 81 -13.00 7.03 -9.95
C ILE A 81 -14.49 6.96 -9.63
N LYS A 82 -14.82 7.03 -8.34
CA LYS A 82 -16.20 6.95 -7.85
C LYS A 82 -16.56 8.16 -7.00
N THR A 83 -17.64 8.86 -7.35
CA THR A 83 -18.16 9.96 -6.52
C THR A 83 -18.82 9.40 -5.25
N THR A 84 -18.57 10.05 -4.13
CA THR A 84 -19.16 9.75 -2.81
C THR A 84 -19.87 10.99 -2.27
N ASP A 85 -20.64 10.83 -1.19
CA ASP A 85 -21.37 11.95 -0.57
C ASP A 85 -20.41 13.04 -0.01
N MET A 86 -19.15 12.68 0.27
CA MET A 86 -18.15 13.58 0.86
C MET A 86 -17.04 13.99 -0.13
N GLY A 87 -17.03 13.43 -1.33
CA GLY A 87 -16.10 13.78 -2.39
C GLY A 87 -15.98 12.69 -3.45
N PHE A 88 -14.80 12.09 -3.59
CA PHE A 88 -14.61 10.97 -4.50
C PHE A 88 -13.52 10.02 -4.01
N GLU A 89 -13.61 8.78 -4.48
CA GLU A 89 -12.68 7.69 -4.21
C GLU A 89 -11.96 7.34 -5.51
N VAL A 90 -10.67 7.06 -5.41
CA VAL A 90 -9.85 6.52 -6.49
C VAL A 90 -9.41 5.12 -6.07
N THR A 91 -9.74 4.13 -6.89
CA THR A 91 -9.32 2.74 -6.73
C THR A 91 -8.33 2.39 -7.83
N ILE A 92 -7.17 1.88 -7.43
CA ILE A 92 -6.09 1.48 -8.34
C ILE A 92 -5.86 -0.01 -8.15
N GLU A 93 -6.08 -0.78 -9.21
CA GLU A 93 -5.80 -2.20 -9.25
C GLU A 93 -4.62 -2.48 -10.18
N GLY A 94 -3.79 -3.45 -9.82
CA GLY A 94 -2.68 -3.85 -10.67
C GLY A 94 -1.76 -4.88 -10.05
N GLU A 95 -0.52 -4.90 -10.52
CA GLU A 95 0.49 -5.89 -10.13
C GLU A 95 1.72 -5.26 -9.48
N ILE A 96 2.18 -5.87 -8.39
CA ILE A 96 3.41 -5.51 -7.69
C ILE A 96 4.41 -6.68 -7.76
N PRO A 97 5.67 -6.45 -8.18
CA PRO A 97 6.64 -7.53 -8.30
C PRO A 97 7.03 -8.10 -6.93
N VAL A 98 7.21 -9.42 -6.88
CA VAL A 98 7.66 -10.17 -5.70
C VAL A 98 9.07 -10.69 -5.95
N ILE A 99 10.05 -10.20 -5.19
CA ILE A 99 11.47 -10.41 -5.49
C ILE A 99 12.19 -11.02 -4.29
N ALA A 100 12.95 -12.08 -4.55
CA ALA A 100 13.88 -12.65 -3.59
C ALA A 100 15.17 -11.81 -3.54
N THR A 101 15.37 -11.09 -2.44
CA THR A 101 16.56 -10.29 -2.13
C THR A 101 16.91 -9.18 -3.17
N GLY A 102 17.53 -8.09 -2.71
CA GLY A 102 18.05 -7.04 -3.60
C GLY A 102 17.06 -5.90 -3.88
N LYS A 103 17.24 -5.23 -5.03
CA LYS A 103 16.50 -4.01 -5.40
C LYS A 103 15.62 -4.26 -6.61
N SER A 104 14.40 -3.73 -6.58
CA SER A 104 13.50 -3.69 -7.73
C SER A 104 13.72 -2.42 -8.54
N ASP A 105 13.54 -2.51 -9.86
CA ASP A 105 13.42 -1.34 -10.75
C ASP A 105 12.00 -0.74 -10.71
N ALA A 106 11.03 -1.38 -10.06
CA ALA A 106 9.69 -0.83 -9.84
C ALA A 106 9.70 0.27 -8.75
N ALA A 107 8.63 1.08 -8.66
CA ALA A 107 8.48 2.04 -7.57
C ALA A 107 8.15 1.35 -6.24
N TYR A 108 7.30 0.33 -6.25
CA TYR A 108 7.03 -0.53 -5.10
C TYR A 108 7.30 -1.99 -5.47
N PHE A 109 7.71 -2.79 -4.47
CA PHE A 109 7.86 -4.22 -4.63
C PHE A 109 7.66 -4.94 -3.29
N ILE A 110 7.38 -6.25 -3.36
CA ILE A 110 7.36 -7.13 -2.21
C ILE A 110 8.71 -7.83 -2.10
N SER A 111 9.41 -7.57 -1.02
CA SER A 111 10.71 -8.15 -0.70
C SER A 111 10.53 -9.45 0.07
N LEU A 112 11.16 -10.52 -0.41
CA LEU A 112 11.33 -11.80 0.29
C LEU A 112 12.81 -11.95 0.65
N GLU A 113 13.13 -11.79 1.94
CA GLU A 113 14.51 -11.86 2.44
C GLU A 113 14.60 -12.88 3.58
N PRO A 114 15.70 -13.64 3.70
CA PRO A 114 15.97 -14.40 4.92
C PRO A 114 15.91 -13.45 6.13
N SER A 115 15.15 -13.83 7.16
CA SER A 115 15.03 -13.03 8.37
C SER A 115 16.35 -13.02 9.14
N ASP A 116 16.79 -11.85 9.57
CA ASP A 116 17.91 -11.65 10.50
C ASP A 116 17.47 -11.62 11.97
N VAL A 117 16.16 -11.58 12.23
CA VAL A 117 15.57 -11.53 13.58
C VAL A 117 15.07 -12.91 14.04
N ILE A 118 14.58 -13.74 13.11
CA ILE A 118 13.93 -15.00 13.42
C ILE A 118 14.48 -16.11 12.53
N ASP A 119 15.41 -16.88 13.10
CA ASP A 119 16.10 -17.97 12.42
C ASP A 119 15.16 -18.93 11.69
N GLY A 120 15.53 -19.26 10.46
CA GLY A 120 14.79 -20.21 9.63
C GLY A 120 13.46 -19.68 9.07
N THR A 121 13.24 -18.36 9.08
CA THR A 121 12.09 -17.73 8.44
C THR A 121 12.49 -16.80 7.30
N THR A 122 11.56 -16.56 6.38
CA THR A 122 11.65 -15.55 5.33
C THR A 122 10.75 -14.38 5.70
N GLN A 123 11.30 -13.17 5.76
CA GLN A 123 10.57 -11.93 5.92
C GLN A 123 9.95 -11.51 4.58
N VAL A 124 8.67 -11.17 4.62
CA VAL A 124 7.89 -10.56 3.53
C VAL A 124 7.58 -9.13 3.92
N GLN A 125 7.92 -8.17 3.06
CA GLN A 125 7.70 -6.75 3.35
C GLN A 125 7.46 -5.95 2.07
N VAL A 126 6.52 -4.99 2.10
CA VAL A 126 6.40 -3.98 1.04
C VAL A 126 7.53 -2.97 1.18
N LYS A 127 8.30 -2.75 0.11
CA LYS A 127 9.41 -1.81 0.07
C LYS A 127 9.31 -0.91 -1.17
N THR A 128 9.98 0.23 -1.11
CA THR A 128 10.18 1.12 -2.26
C THR A 128 11.40 0.68 -3.07
N GLY A 129 11.28 0.70 -4.39
CA GLY A 129 12.35 0.35 -5.33
C GLY A 129 13.04 1.58 -5.94
N GLN A 130 13.86 1.34 -6.97
CA GLN A 130 14.76 2.36 -7.53
C GLN A 130 14.02 3.54 -8.18
N LYS A 131 12.82 3.32 -8.70
CA LYS A 131 12.03 4.37 -9.36
C LYS A 131 11.12 5.16 -8.42
N PHE A 132 11.03 4.78 -7.14
CA PHE A 132 10.14 5.44 -6.18
C PHE A 132 10.42 6.95 -6.07
N GLU A 133 11.68 7.35 -5.91
CA GLU A 133 12.05 8.77 -5.76
C GLU A 133 11.72 9.59 -7.01
N GLN A 134 11.84 8.99 -8.19
CA GLN A 134 11.48 9.66 -9.45
C GLN A 134 9.97 9.86 -9.55
N MET A 135 9.20 8.80 -9.24
CA MET A 135 7.74 8.87 -9.18
C MET A 135 7.27 9.91 -8.16
N ASN A 136 7.82 9.86 -6.94
CA ASN A 136 7.49 10.79 -5.87
C ASN A 136 7.81 12.24 -6.26
N SER A 137 8.97 12.47 -6.91
CA SER A 137 9.33 13.80 -7.41
C SER A 137 8.37 14.30 -8.49
N GLU A 138 7.98 13.46 -9.46
CA GLU A 138 7.03 13.86 -10.51
C GLU A 138 5.65 14.21 -9.91
N MET A 139 5.18 13.39 -8.97
CA MET A 139 3.90 13.64 -8.28
C MET A 139 3.94 14.87 -7.39
N THR A 140 5.04 15.08 -6.66
CA THR A 140 5.23 16.27 -5.82
C THR A 140 5.21 17.56 -6.63
N ALA A 141 5.81 17.53 -7.83
CA ALA A 141 5.82 18.66 -8.75
C ALA A 141 4.43 19.00 -9.30
N LEU A 142 3.56 17.99 -9.44
CA LEU A 142 2.15 18.17 -9.79
C LEU A 142 1.35 18.72 -8.61
N ASN A 143 1.40 18.04 -7.47
CA ASN A 143 0.81 18.47 -6.22
C ASN A 143 1.50 17.80 -5.03
N PHE A 144 2.17 18.58 -4.18
CA PHE A 144 2.89 18.06 -3.01
C PHE A 144 2.01 17.24 -2.05
N MET A 145 0.70 17.51 -2.01
CA MET A 145 -0.25 16.80 -1.13
C MET A 145 -0.63 15.41 -1.63
N LEU A 146 -0.26 15.09 -2.87
CA LEU A 146 -0.54 13.82 -3.55
C LEU A 146 0.75 13.01 -3.78
N ALA A 147 1.87 13.46 -3.19
CA ALA A 147 3.10 12.70 -3.19
C ALA A 147 2.89 11.38 -2.44
N PRO A 148 3.28 10.25 -3.02
CA PRO A 148 2.98 8.95 -2.47
C PRO A 148 3.93 8.64 -1.31
N ASP A 149 3.39 8.10 -0.22
CA ASP A 149 4.20 7.67 0.91
C ASP A 149 4.95 6.36 0.62
N ALA A 150 6.11 6.19 1.27
CA ALA A 150 6.85 4.95 1.16
C ALA A 150 6.10 3.76 1.80
N PHE A 151 5.21 4.06 2.77
CA PHE A 151 4.52 3.07 3.58
C PHE A 151 3.02 3.37 3.66
N HIS A 152 2.23 2.37 3.26
CA HIS A 152 0.77 2.43 3.29
C HIS A 152 0.22 1.50 4.38
N PRO A 153 -0.94 1.83 4.97
CA PRO A 153 -1.76 0.85 5.67
C PRO A 153 -2.00 -0.34 4.75
N THR A 154 -1.50 -1.53 5.12
CA THR A 154 -1.45 -2.67 4.20
C THR A 154 -2.19 -3.86 4.78
N ARG A 155 -3.02 -4.50 3.94
CA ARG A 155 -3.64 -5.79 4.22
C ARG A 155 -3.08 -6.85 3.27
N PHE A 156 -2.39 -7.85 3.80
CA PHE A 156 -2.03 -9.03 3.03
C PHE A 156 -3.17 -10.05 3.07
N ARG A 157 -3.64 -10.49 1.89
CA ARG A 157 -4.55 -11.63 1.71
C ARG A 157 -3.75 -12.82 1.18
N LEU A 158 -3.38 -13.72 2.07
CA LEU A 158 -2.68 -14.96 1.72
C LEU A 158 -3.71 -16.05 1.40
N ARG A 159 -3.49 -16.78 0.29
CA ARG A 159 -4.33 -17.90 -0.15
C ARG A 159 -3.47 -19.13 -0.41
N GLY A 160 -3.89 -20.32 0.03
CA GLY A 160 -3.18 -21.53 -0.36
C GLY A 160 -3.55 -22.78 0.40
N ASN A 161 -2.93 -23.89 0.02
CA ASN A 161 -3.11 -25.22 0.60
C ASN A 161 -1.78 -25.85 1.06
N ASN A 162 -0.69 -25.07 1.04
CA ASN A 162 0.65 -25.54 1.38
C ASN A 162 0.94 -25.50 2.89
N ASP A 163 -0.03 -25.06 3.69
CA ASP A 163 0.00 -25.06 5.17
C ASP A 163 1.26 -24.38 5.75
N ILE A 164 1.74 -23.32 5.07
CA ILE A 164 2.91 -22.55 5.52
C ILE A 164 2.61 -21.90 6.87
N GLU A 165 3.60 -21.88 7.75
CA GLU A 165 3.46 -21.18 9.03
C GLU A 165 3.82 -19.71 8.85
N VAL A 166 2.96 -18.83 9.35
CA VAL A 166 3.13 -17.38 9.33
C VAL A 166 3.25 -16.86 10.74
N LEU A 167 4.16 -15.91 10.92
CA LEU A 167 4.36 -15.14 12.14
C LEU A 167 4.28 -13.65 11.79
N ALA A 168 3.42 -12.90 12.47
CA ALA A 168 3.18 -11.50 12.16
C ALA A 168 3.19 -10.65 13.45
N PRO A 169 4.11 -9.67 13.58
CA PRO A 169 4.12 -8.76 14.71
C PRO A 169 3.03 -7.69 14.57
N ALA A 170 2.55 -7.15 15.70
CA ALA A 170 1.62 -6.01 15.83
C ALA A 170 0.55 -5.95 14.71
N VAL A 171 -0.15 -7.07 14.53
CA VAL A 171 -1.04 -7.32 13.39
C VAL A 171 -2.49 -7.46 13.85
N GLN A 172 -3.43 -7.05 12.99
CA GLN A 172 -4.84 -7.39 13.15
C GLN A 172 -5.19 -8.60 12.28
N VAL A 173 -5.82 -9.62 12.88
CA VAL A 173 -6.33 -10.83 12.21
C VAL A 173 -7.78 -11.06 12.63
N ASP A 174 -8.68 -11.16 11.66
CA ASP A 174 -10.14 -11.31 11.87
C ASP A 174 -10.72 -10.30 12.87
N GLY A 175 -10.32 -9.03 12.74
CA GLY A 175 -10.79 -7.93 13.60
C GLY A 175 -10.22 -7.94 15.03
N ARG A 176 -9.23 -8.78 15.32
CA ARG A 176 -8.55 -8.85 16.63
C ARG A 176 -7.09 -8.46 16.50
N ASP A 177 -6.62 -7.63 17.42
CA ASP A 177 -5.24 -7.15 17.46
C ASP A 177 -4.34 -8.12 18.23
N TYR A 178 -3.15 -8.37 17.70
CA TYR A 178 -2.14 -9.23 18.30
C TYR A 178 -0.79 -8.52 18.34
N LEU A 179 -0.14 -8.52 19.50
CA LEU A 179 1.28 -8.12 19.60
C LEU A 179 2.17 -9.01 18.73
N MET A 180 1.88 -10.31 18.74
CA MET A 180 2.50 -11.31 17.89
C MET A 180 1.46 -12.38 17.59
N TRP A 181 1.22 -12.62 16.30
CA TRP A 181 0.33 -13.67 15.84
C TRP A 181 1.14 -14.78 15.18
N ARG A 182 0.82 -16.04 15.48
CA ARG A 182 1.35 -17.22 14.78
C ARG A 182 0.18 -18.10 14.36
N GLY A 183 0.20 -18.57 13.12
CA GLY A 183 -0.76 -19.53 12.61
C GLY A 183 -0.33 -20.09 11.27
N ARG A 184 -1.16 -20.94 10.68
CA ARG A 184 -0.93 -21.48 9.35
C ARG A 184 -1.90 -20.89 8.33
N VAL A 185 -1.46 -20.80 7.09
CA VAL A 185 -2.33 -20.40 5.98
C VAL A 185 -3.19 -21.61 5.59
N GLY A 186 -4.47 -21.58 5.98
CA GLY A 186 -5.51 -22.42 5.38
C GLY A 186 -6.01 -21.81 4.07
N ASP A 187 -7.31 -21.97 3.75
CA ASP A 187 -7.88 -21.43 2.49
C ASP A 187 -7.59 -19.95 2.27
N ARG A 188 -7.73 -19.14 3.34
CA ARG A 188 -7.44 -17.72 3.34
C ARG A 188 -6.96 -17.25 4.71
N LEU A 189 -5.95 -16.39 4.73
CA LEU A 189 -5.50 -15.65 5.90
C LEU A 189 -5.40 -14.16 5.54
N SER A 190 -5.95 -13.29 6.38
CA SER A 190 -5.84 -11.84 6.21
C SER A 190 -5.06 -11.23 7.37
N LEU A 191 -4.01 -10.49 7.04
CA LEU A 191 -3.13 -9.80 7.98
C LEU A 191 -3.18 -8.31 7.69
N SER A 192 -3.71 -7.51 8.62
CA SER A 192 -3.80 -6.06 8.45
C SER A 192 -2.79 -5.34 9.35
N PHE A 193 -2.05 -4.40 8.75
CA PHE A 193 -1.00 -3.61 9.36
C PHE A 193 -1.26 -2.13 9.09
N SER A 194 -1.62 -1.35 10.11
CA SER A 194 -1.93 0.06 9.94
C SER A 194 -1.48 0.89 11.13
N GLY A 195 -1.13 2.15 10.84
CA GLY A 195 -0.78 3.15 11.83
C GLY A 195 0.52 2.92 12.61
N GLY A 196 0.86 3.89 13.45
CA GLY A 196 1.89 3.77 14.48
C GLY A 196 3.28 3.50 13.92
N VAL A 197 3.79 2.28 14.13
CA VAL A 197 5.14 1.90 13.68
C VAL A 197 5.18 1.59 12.18
N TYR A 198 4.07 1.09 11.61
CA TYR A 198 4.00 0.71 10.20
C TYR A 198 4.11 1.90 9.25
N ASP A 199 3.74 3.09 9.74
CA ASP A 199 3.93 4.37 9.04
C ASP A 199 5.40 4.73 8.81
N ARG A 200 6.35 4.02 9.45
CA ARG A 200 7.79 4.27 9.36
C ARG A 200 8.61 3.05 8.95
N THR A 201 8.07 1.85 9.11
CA THR A 201 8.78 0.60 8.80
C THR A 201 8.20 -0.15 7.61
N GLY A 202 6.95 0.15 7.22
CA GLY A 202 6.19 -0.66 6.28
C GLY A 202 5.64 -1.94 6.91
N ALA A 203 4.59 -2.48 6.29
CA ALA A 203 3.94 -3.71 6.69
C ALA A 203 4.77 -4.94 6.31
N GLY A 204 4.78 -5.95 7.17
CA GLY A 204 5.49 -7.20 6.90
C GLY A 204 5.21 -8.31 7.90
N PHE A 205 5.48 -9.54 7.46
CA PHE A 205 5.34 -10.77 8.23
C PHE A 205 6.48 -11.73 7.91
N PHE A 206 6.56 -12.84 8.64
CA PHE A 206 7.52 -13.91 8.42
C PHE A 206 6.79 -15.19 8.04
N PHE A 207 7.39 -16.01 7.18
CA PHE A 207 6.89 -17.36 6.90
C PHE A 207 8.01 -18.41 6.88
N ARG A 208 7.64 -19.68 7.07
CA ARG A 208 8.52 -20.84 6.87
C ARG A 208 7.81 -21.98 6.19
#